data_AF-A0A4Q2Y886-F1
#
_entry.id   AF-A0A4Q2Y886-F1
#
_cell.length_a   1.000
_cell.length_b   1.000
_cell.length_c   1.000
_cell.angle_alpha   90.00
_cell.angle_beta   90.00
_cell.angle_gamma   90.00
#
_symmetry.space_group_name_H-M   'P 1'
#
loop_
_entity.id
_entity.type
_entity.pdbx_description
1 polymer ?
#
loop_
_entity_poly.entity_id
_entity_poly.type
_entity_poly.pdbx_seq_one_letter_code
_entity_poly.pdbx_strand_id
1 'polypeptide(L)'
;MKIIILSRNPKLYSTDALYSAAVERGHEVRVVDYLRCYMNITSRKPRIYVDGEELVADAVIPRIAARHTFYGNAVVRQFEMMNVFTLNESVAIARSRDKLRSLQILAKRGVGLPVTGFAHHT
;
A
#
# COMPACT_ATOMS: atom_id res chain seq x y z
N MET A 1 -7.37 17.95 -3.01
CA MET A 1 -6.25 17.10 -2.55
C MET A 1 -5.68 16.34 -3.73
N LYS A 2 -4.39 16.08 -3.71
CA LYS A 2 -3.67 15.19 -4.64
C LYS A 2 -3.65 13.77 -4.07
N ILE A 3 -4.33 12.85 -4.72
CA ILE A 3 -4.45 11.46 -4.30
C ILE A 3 -3.73 10.56 -5.31
N ILE A 4 -2.81 9.73 -4.82
CA ILE A 4 -2.17 8.70 -5.64
C ILE A 4 -2.77 7.34 -5.30
N ILE A 5 -3.26 6.62 -6.31
CA ILE A 5 -3.69 5.23 -6.18
C ILE A 5 -2.55 4.34 -6.69
N LEU A 6 -1.90 3.60 -5.79
CA LEU A 6 -0.85 2.66 -6.15
C LEU A 6 -1.47 1.36 -6.64
N SER A 7 -1.51 1.14 -7.95
CA SER A 7 -2.13 -0.05 -8.57
C SER A 7 -1.39 -0.46 -9.84
N ARG A 8 -1.28 -1.77 -10.07
CA ARG A 8 -0.66 -2.33 -11.28
C ARG A 8 -1.51 -2.14 -12.53
N ASN A 9 -2.83 -2.01 -12.36
CA ASN A 9 -3.75 -1.95 -13.48
C ASN A 9 -4.88 -0.96 -13.19
N PRO A 10 -4.92 0.19 -13.92
CA PRO A 10 -5.98 1.18 -13.77
C PRO A 10 -7.35 0.66 -14.23
N LYS A 11 -7.39 -0.32 -15.15
CA LYS A 11 -8.63 -0.88 -15.70
C LYS A 11 -9.34 -1.86 -14.77
N LEU A 12 -8.78 -2.17 -13.61
CA LEU A 12 -9.47 -3.01 -12.62
C LEU A 12 -10.64 -2.25 -12.03
N TYR A 13 -11.81 -2.88 -11.96
CA TYR A 13 -13.03 -2.29 -11.42
C TYR A 13 -12.81 -1.54 -10.09
N SER A 14 -12.10 -2.14 -9.13
CA SER A 14 -11.85 -1.48 -7.84
C SER A 14 -10.97 -0.22 -7.95
N THR A 15 -10.01 -0.21 -8.88
CA THR A 15 -9.14 0.95 -9.09
C THR A 15 -9.93 2.07 -9.74
N ASP A 16 -10.72 1.72 -10.77
CA ASP A 16 -11.60 2.64 -11.50
C ASP A 16 -12.68 3.25 -10.61
N ALA A 17 -13.32 2.43 -9.76
CA ALA A 17 -14.31 2.89 -8.78
C ALA A 17 -13.72 3.89 -7.77
N LEU A 18 -12.52 3.62 -7.25
CA LEU A 18 -11.81 4.54 -6.36
C LEU A 18 -11.42 5.85 -7.06
N TYR A 19 -10.93 5.74 -8.30
CA TYR A 19 -10.57 6.87 -9.12
C TYR A 19 -11.79 7.78 -9.36
N SER A 20 -12.87 7.21 -9.89
CA SER A 20 -14.11 7.92 -10.21
C SER A 20 -14.71 8.59 -8.98
N ALA A 21 -14.80 7.86 -7.86
CA ALA A 21 -15.34 8.39 -6.61
C ALA A 21 -14.50 9.55 -6.01
N ALA A 22 -13.19 9.55 -6.23
CA ALA A 22 -12.31 10.62 -5.77
C ALA A 22 -12.36 11.84 -6.70
N VAL A 23 -12.45 11.63 -8.02
CA VAL A 23 -12.65 12.69 -9.02
C VAL A 23 -14.00 13.39 -8.82
N GLU A 24 -15.08 12.64 -8.59
CA GLU A 24 -16.42 13.18 -8.32
C GLU A 24 -16.45 14.09 -7.08
N ARG A 25 -15.57 13.82 -6.11
CA ARG A 25 -15.38 14.66 -4.91
C ARG A 25 -14.43 15.85 -5.12
N GLY A 26 -13.99 16.10 -6.36
CA GLY A 26 -13.13 17.23 -6.71
C GLY A 26 -11.66 17.05 -6.31
N HIS A 27 -11.18 15.81 -6.21
CA HIS A 27 -9.76 15.54 -5.95
C HIS A 27 -8.97 15.37 -7.26
N GLU A 28 -7.69 15.74 -7.23
CA GLU A 28 -6.74 15.44 -8.31
C GLU A 28 -6.20 14.03 -8.06
N VAL A 29 -6.52 13.09 -8.95
CA VAL A 29 -6.24 11.66 -8.73
C VAL A 29 -5.31 11.13 -9.81
N ARG A 30 -4.25 10.43 -9.42
CA ARG A 30 -3.34 9.75 -10.34
C ARG A 30 -3.22 8.28 -9.97
N VAL A 31 -3.47 7.38 -10.92
CA VAL A 31 -3.17 5.96 -10.75
C VAL A 31 -1.73 5.71 -11.16
N VAL A 32 -0.92 5.14 -10.26
CA VAL A 32 0.50 4.90 -10.47
C VAL A 32 0.83 3.43 -10.27
N ASP A 33 1.55 2.86 -11.23
CA ASP A 33 2.13 1.53 -11.09
C ASP A 33 3.34 1.58 -10.16
N TYR A 34 3.16 1.06 -8.95
CA TYR A 34 4.18 1.07 -7.91
C TYR A 34 5.46 0.30 -8.26
N LEU A 35 5.50 -0.57 -9.29
CA LEU A 35 6.77 -1.18 -9.73
C LEU A 35 7.59 -0.27 -10.65
N ARG A 36 6.96 0.75 -11.23
CA ARG A 36 7.67 1.78 -12.02
C ARG A 36 8.23 2.89 -11.13
N CYS A 37 7.79 2.94 -9.87
CA CYS A 37 8.32 3.87 -8.89
C CYS A 37 9.77 3.50 -8.56
N TYR A 38 10.62 4.51 -8.44
CA TYR A 38 11.94 4.40 -7.84
C TYR A 38 12.12 5.48 -6.79
N MET A 39 12.98 5.22 -5.81
CA MET A 39 13.05 6.01 -4.58
C MET A 39 14.46 6.55 -4.40
N ASN A 40 14.56 7.82 -4.03
CA ASN A 40 15.82 8.37 -3.56
C ASN A 40 15.85 8.29 -2.03
N ILE A 41 16.69 7.40 -1.50
CA ILE A 41 16.83 7.17 -0.05
C ILE A 41 17.89 8.14 0.46
N THR A 42 17.47 9.35 0.80
CA THR A 42 18.33 10.37 1.42
C THR A 42 17.85 10.71 2.82
N SER A 43 18.77 11.11 3.68
CA SER A 43 18.50 11.46 5.08
C SER A 43 17.72 12.77 5.27
N ARG A 44 17.68 13.65 4.25
CA ARG A 44 17.05 14.98 4.38
C ARG A 44 15.86 15.23 3.46
N LYS A 45 15.73 14.51 2.33
CA LYS A 45 14.64 14.70 1.36
C LYS A 45 14.31 13.36 0.68
N PRO A 46 13.61 12.43 1.37
CA PRO A 46 13.12 11.23 0.73
C PRO A 46 12.17 11.64 -0.40
N ARG A 47 12.34 11.03 -1.58
CA ARG A 47 11.49 11.29 -2.76
C ARG A 47 11.15 10.00 -3.47
N ILE A 48 10.03 10.03 -4.17
CA ILE A 48 9.58 8.95 -5.06
C ILE A 48 9.41 9.55 -6.44
N TYR A 49 9.87 8.83 -7.44
CA TYR A 49 9.75 9.23 -8.83
C TYR A 49 9.07 8.14 -9.63
N VAL A 50 8.39 8.52 -10.70
CA VAL A 50 7.93 7.63 -11.76
C VAL A 50 8.22 8.30 -13.11
N ASP A 51 8.85 7.57 -14.03
CA ASP A 51 9.14 8.08 -15.38
C ASP A 51 9.84 9.45 -15.42
N GLY A 52 10.72 9.75 -14.45
CA GLY A 52 11.42 11.03 -14.35
C GLY A 52 10.68 12.11 -13.57
N GLU A 53 9.40 11.92 -13.23
CA GLU A 53 8.58 12.88 -12.49
C GLU A 53 8.55 12.55 -10.99
N GLU A 54 8.68 13.57 -10.14
CA GLU A 54 8.49 13.42 -8.70
C GLU A 54 7.01 13.23 -8.36
N LEU A 55 6.72 12.21 -7.56
CA LEU A 55 5.38 11.95 -7.05
C LEU A 55 5.12 12.77 -5.79
N VAL A 56 4.22 13.74 -5.93
CA VAL A 56 3.72 14.56 -4.82
C VAL A 56 2.25 14.22 -4.60
N ALA A 57 1.89 13.88 -3.36
CA ALA A 57 0.53 13.56 -2.96
C ALA A 57 0.25 14.02 -1.54
N ASP A 58 -1.00 14.37 -1.27
CA ASP A 58 -1.52 14.58 0.08
C ASP A 58 -1.91 13.24 0.71
N ALA A 59 -2.37 12.29 -0.11
CA ALA A 59 -2.81 10.98 0.32
C ALA A 59 -2.49 9.88 -0.70
N VAL A 60 -2.27 8.65 -0.22
CA VAL A 60 -1.97 7.47 -1.02
C VAL A 60 -2.94 6.34 -0.68
N ILE A 61 -3.50 5.70 -1.71
CA ILE A 61 -4.34 4.50 -1.59
C ILE A 61 -3.55 3.29 -2.11
N PRO A 62 -2.96 2.46 -1.23
CA PRO A 62 -2.18 1.30 -1.61
C PRO A 62 -3.05 0.11 -2.05
N ARG A 63 -3.01 -0.24 -3.34
CA ARG A 63 -3.62 -1.45 -3.92
C ARG A 63 -2.52 -2.42 -4.37
N ILE A 64 -1.75 -2.92 -3.40
CA ILE A 64 -0.56 -3.75 -3.63
C ILE A 64 -0.95 -5.21 -3.89
N ALA A 65 -0.52 -5.78 -5.02
CA ALA A 65 -0.72 -7.19 -5.33
C ALA A 65 0.10 -8.10 -4.40
N ALA A 66 -0.47 -9.24 -3.98
CA ALA A 66 0.16 -10.16 -3.02
C ALA A 66 1.56 -10.61 -3.43
N ARG A 67 1.77 -10.89 -4.72
CA ARG A 67 3.07 -11.31 -5.30
C ARG A 67 4.15 -10.23 -5.29
N HIS A 68 3.77 -8.96 -5.13
CA HIS A 68 4.70 -7.82 -5.10
C HIS A 68 4.63 -7.07 -3.77
N THR A 69 4.27 -7.77 -2.69
CA THR A 69 4.09 -7.15 -1.36
C THR A 69 5.38 -6.46 -0.92
N PHE A 70 6.54 -7.09 -1.05
CA PHE A 70 7.81 -6.50 -0.58
C PHE A 70 8.08 -5.11 -1.19
N TYR A 71 8.13 -5.03 -2.53
CA TYR A 71 8.44 -3.77 -3.21
C TYR A 71 7.30 -2.75 -3.10
N GLY A 72 6.05 -3.19 -3.28
CA GLY A 72 4.90 -2.29 -3.13
C GLY A 72 4.82 -1.68 -1.74
N ASN A 73 5.14 -2.46 -0.70
CA ASN A 73 5.19 -1.98 0.66
C ASN A 73 6.38 -1.04 0.93
N ALA A 74 7.51 -1.24 0.25
CA ALA A 74 8.63 -0.31 0.32
C ALA A 74 8.26 1.08 -0.23
N VAL A 75 7.51 1.14 -1.33
CA VAL A 75 6.98 2.40 -1.89
C VAL A 75 6.01 3.08 -0.93
N VAL A 76 5.07 2.32 -0.33
CA VAL A 76 4.14 2.86 0.69
C VAL A 76 4.91 3.42 1.88
N ARG A 77 5.90 2.67 2.39
CA ARG A 77 6.76 3.12 3.49
C ARG A 77 7.53 4.38 3.13
N GLN A 78 7.97 4.53 1.89
CA GLN A 78 8.64 5.75 1.45
C GLN A 78 7.69 6.96 1.47
N PHE A 79 6.42 6.79 1.08
CA PHE A 79 5.41 7.84 1.25
C PHE A 79 5.17 8.20 2.73
N GLU A 80 5.19 7.22 3.62
CA GLU A 80 5.11 7.46 5.08
C GLU A 80 6.31 8.28 5.58
N MET A 81 7.53 7.96 5.13
CA MET A 81 8.74 8.73 5.46
C MET A 81 8.70 10.17 4.88
N MET A 82 7.89 10.40 3.85
CA MET A 82 7.61 11.72 3.29
C MET A 82 6.47 12.46 4.03
N ASN A 83 5.93 11.89 5.12
CA ASN A 83 4.77 12.38 5.86
C ASN A 83 3.48 12.49 5.02
N VAL A 84 3.34 11.64 4.00
CA VAL A 84 2.12 11.55 3.20
C VAL A 84 1.14 10.58 3.86
N PHE A 85 -0.14 10.93 3.90
CA PHE A 85 -1.16 10.06 4.49
C PHE A 85 -1.32 8.77 3.66
N THR A 86 -1.19 7.60 4.28
CA THR A 86 -1.38 6.30 3.61
C THR A 86 -2.63 5.60 4.13
N LEU A 87 -3.55 5.25 3.21
CA LEU A 87 -4.75 4.48 3.55
C LEU A 87 -4.37 3.01 3.79
N ASN A 88 -4.09 2.71 5.07
CA ASN A 88 -3.38 1.54 5.59
C ASN A 88 -1.86 1.71 5.51
N GLU A 89 -1.24 1.64 6.69
CA GLU A 89 0.20 1.70 6.84
C GLU A 89 0.89 0.48 6.22
N SER A 90 2.13 0.67 5.80
CA SER A 90 3.00 -0.36 5.25
C SER A 90 3.16 -1.55 6.22
N VAL A 91 3.22 -1.26 7.52
CA VAL A 91 3.30 -2.27 8.57
C VAL A 91 1.99 -3.08 8.66
N ALA A 92 0.83 -2.43 8.52
CA ALA A 92 -0.47 -3.11 8.53
C ALA A 92 -0.66 -4.00 7.30
N ILE A 93 -0.23 -3.53 6.12
CA ILE A 93 -0.25 -4.32 4.89
C ILE A 93 0.63 -5.56 5.04
N ALA A 94 1.88 -5.41 5.49
CA ALA A 94 2.78 -6.55 5.69
C ALA A 94 2.21 -7.57 6.68
N ARG A 95 1.67 -7.12 7.82
CA ARG A 95 1.09 -7.99 8.84
C ARG A 95 -0.13 -8.75 8.33
N SER A 96 -1.02 -8.09 7.60
CA SER A 96 -2.23 -8.73 7.03
C SER A 96 -1.93 -9.73 5.92
N ARG A 97 -0.76 -9.62 5.26
CA ARG A 97 -0.30 -10.57 4.23
C ARG A 97 0.27 -11.86 4.81
N ASP A 98 0.86 -11.79 6.00
CA ASP A 98 1.29 -12.97 6.75
C ASP A 98 0.09 -13.55 7.53
N LYS A 99 -0.47 -14.64 6.99
CA LYS A 99 -1.63 -15.32 7.58
C LYS A 99 -1.33 -15.87 8.96
N LEU A 100 -0.15 -16.48 9.17
CA LEU A 100 0.23 -17.03 10.46
C LEU A 100 0.30 -15.90 11.49
N ARG A 101 1.00 -14.81 11.15
CA ARG A 101 1.12 -13.66 12.04
C ARG A 101 -0.23 -13.00 12.32
N SER A 102 -1.08 -12.86 11.31
CA SER A 102 -2.43 -12.32 11.46
C SER A 102 -3.26 -13.15 12.43
N LEU A 103 -3.26 -14.48 12.27
CA LEU A 103 -3.97 -15.41 13.16
C LEU A 103 -3.43 -15.34 14.59
N GLN A 104 -2.11 -15.28 14.78
CA GLN A 104 -1.50 -15.11 16.10
C GLN A 104 -1.91 -13.80 16.78
N ILE A 105 -2.00 -12.69 16.04
CA ILE A 105 -2.46 -11.40 16.58
C ILE A 105 -3.93 -11.47 17.00
N LEU A 106 -4.78 -12.06 16.17
CA LEU A 106 -6.21 -12.24 16.45
C LEU A 106 -6.43 -13.14 17.67
N ALA A 107 -5.74 -14.28 17.74
CA ALA A 107 -5.78 -15.20 18.88
C ALA A 107 -5.34 -14.50 20.18
N LYS A 108 -4.23 -13.75 20.14
CA LYS A 108 -3.72 -12.97 21.28
C LYS A 108 -4.74 -11.94 21.79
N ARG A 109 -5.61 -11.43 20.92
CA ARG A 109 -6.66 -10.47 21.26
C ARG A 109 -7.99 -11.12 21.66
N GLY A 110 -8.06 -12.44 21.72
CA GLY A 110 -9.27 -13.17 22.13
C GLY A 110 -10.36 -13.21 21.05
N VAL A 111 -10.02 -12.96 19.78
CA VAL A 111 -10.97 -13.14 18.68
C VAL A 111 -11.21 -14.64 18.48
N GLY A 112 -12.48 -15.05 18.38
CA GLY A 112 -12.84 -16.44 18.12
C GLY A 112 -12.29 -16.93 16.78
N LEU A 113 -11.47 -17.98 16.81
CA LEU A 113 -10.88 -18.61 15.64
C LEU A 113 -11.10 -20.13 15.73
N PRO A 114 -11.21 -20.85 14.59
CA PRO A 114 -11.15 -22.31 14.59
C PRO A 114 -9.84 -22.82 15.20
N VAL A 115 -9.86 -24.04 15.77
CA VAL A 115 -8.62 -24.71 16.22
C VAL A 115 -7.68 -24.84 15.03
N THR A 116 -6.56 -24.12 15.08
CA THR A 116 -5.65 -23.97 13.94
C THR A 116 -4.24 -24.40 14.34
N GLY A 117 -3.70 -25.41 13.66
CA GLY A 117 -2.29 -25.80 13.74
C GLY A 117 -1.49 -25.23 12.55
N PHE A 118 -0.21 -24.90 12.78
CA PHE A 118 0.71 -24.48 11.72
C PHE A 118 2.05 -25.18 11.94
N ALA A 119 2.54 -25.91 10.93
CA ALA A 119 3.78 -26.69 11.00
C ALA A 119 4.65 -26.42 9.75
N HIS A 120 5.97 -26.49 9.91
CA HIS A 120 6.95 -26.26 8.83
C HIS A 120 7.46 -27.57 8.21
N HIS A 121 7.52 -28.65 9.00
CA HIS A 121 7.89 -29.99 8.57
C HIS A 121 7.02 -30.98 9.35
N THR A 122 6.46 -31.95 8.64
CA THR A 122 5.81 -33.15 9.21
C THR A 122 6.66 -34.34 8.85
#